data_AF-A0A3M1DDN7-F1
#
_entry.id   AF-A0A3M1DDN7-F1
#
_cell.length_a   1.000
_cell.length_b   1.000
_cell.length_c   1.000
_cell.angle_alpha   90.00
_cell.angle_beta   90.00
_cell.angle_gamma   90.00
#
_symmetry.space_group_name_H-M   'P 1'
#
loop_
_entity.id
_entity.type
_entity.pdbx_description
1 polymer ?
#
loop_
_entity_poly.entity_id
_entity_poly.type
_entity_poly.pdbx_seq_one_letter_code
_entity_poly.pdbx_strand_id
1 'polypeptide(L)'
;MGVDLLLINGRIYTMDPERPRATALAVCGERIRAVGEDDLRALAGPGTEVVDLEGRTVLPGLTDSHLHLSWLALGLQQVDLTGTASREEMLARVAARVAVTPAGEWVLGRGWNQEEWPDRRFPTAADLDSIAPEHPVLLVARSGHALVASTRAMERAGIRPDTPDPPGGHIVRDASGRPTGLFLEDAMRLVQDAVPRPDGEALARALPPALNYLSRLGLTAVHDMGDRTALEA
;
A
#
# COMPACT_ATOMS: atom_id res chain seq x y z
N MET A 1 -39.20 -5.18 -11.76
CA MET A 1 -38.06 -5.19 -10.82
C MET A 1 -38.15 -3.90 -10.02
N GLY A 2 -38.19 -3.99 -8.69
CA GLY A 2 -38.30 -2.82 -7.81
C GLY A 2 -37.03 -1.99 -7.82
N VAL A 3 -37.14 -0.72 -7.43
CA VAL A 3 -35.98 0.15 -7.18
C VAL A 3 -35.48 -0.14 -5.77
N ASP A 4 -34.18 -0.40 -5.62
CA ASP A 4 -33.55 -0.69 -4.33
C ASP A 4 -33.07 0.61 -3.67
N LEU A 5 -32.46 1.50 -4.46
CA LEU A 5 -31.95 2.81 -4.01
C LEU A 5 -32.42 3.91 -4.96
N LEU A 6 -32.94 4.99 -4.39
CA LEU A 6 -33.31 6.21 -5.09
C LEU A 6 -32.55 7.41 -4.49
N LEU A 7 -31.69 8.02 -5.30
CA LEU A 7 -31.03 9.28 -4.98
C LEU A 7 -31.87 10.44 -5.52
N ILE A 8 -32.14 11.45 -4.71
CA ILE A 8 -32.93 12.63 -5.10
C ILE A 8 -32.24 13.93 -4.69
N ASN A 9 -32.69 15.06 -5.23
CA ASN A 9 -32.21 16.40 -4.88
C ASN A 9 -30.67 16.53 -5.03
N GLY A 10 -30.10 15.88 -6.04
CA GLY A 10 -28.67 15.86 -6.31
C GLY A 10 -28.22 16.78 -7.44
N ARG A 11 -26.90 16.93 -7.59
CA ARG A 11 -26.23 17.40 -8.81
C ARG A 11 -25.51 16.22 -9.44
N ILE A 12 -26.18 15.49 -10.32
CA ILE A 12 -25.69 14.22 -10.86
C ILE A 12 -25.08 14.46 -12.24
N TYR A 13 -23.81 14.11 -12.43
CA TYR A 13 -23.15 14.11 -13.73
C TYR A 13 -23.17 12.71 -14.33
N THR A 14 -23.70 12.57 -15.54
CA THR A 14 -23.98 11.25 -16.15
C THR A 14 -22.91 10.80 -17.13
N MET A 15 -22.12 11.75 -17.65
CA MET A 15 -21.21 11.59 -18.81
C MET A 15 -21.91 11.21 -20.12
N ASP A 16 -23.24 11.28 -20.17
CA ASP A 16 -24.04 11.15 -21.39
C ASP A 16 -24.20 12.53 -22.06
N PRO A 17 -23.73 12.74 -23.31
CA PRO A 17 -23.89 14.00 -24.01
C PRO A 17 -25.35 14.46 -24.20
N GLU A 18 -26.30 13.53 -24.30
CA GLU A 18 -27.73 13.85 -24.50
C GLU A 18 -28.41 14.26 -23.19
N ARG A 19 -27.89 13.78 -22.05
CA ARG A 19 -28.38 14.12 -20.70
C ARG A 19 -27.22 14.30 -19.74
N PRO A 20 -26.40 15.36 -19.85
CA PRO A 20 -25.14 15.48 -19.11
C PRO A 20 -25.33 15.72 -17.61
N ARG A 21 -26.54 16.13 -17.19
CA ARG A 21 -26.90 16.42 -15.80
C ARG A 21 -28.28 15.86 -15.45
N ALA A 22 -28.45 15.52 -14.18
CA ALA A 22 -29.70 15.04 -13.59
C ALA A 22 -29.80 15.45 -12.11
N THR A 23 -31.00 15.35 -11.53
CA THR A 23 -31.24 15.63 -10.10
C THR A 23 -31.70 14.41 -9.32
N ALA A 24 -32.05 13.31 -9.99
CA ALA A 24 -32.36 12.03 -9.38
C ALA A 24 -31.81 10.83 -10.17
N LEU A 25 -31.56 9.73 -9.47
CA LEU A 25 -31.02 8.48 -10.02
C LEU A 25 -31.59 7.29 -9.25
N ALA A 26 -32.14 6.32 -9.98
CA ALA A 26 -32.71 5.09 -9.42
C ALA A 26 -31.82 3.89 -9.77
N VAL A 27 -31.55 3.05 -8.77
CA VAL A 27 -30.71 1.85 -8.87
C VAL A 27 -31.54 0.60 -8.59
N CYS A 28 -31.29 -0.46 -9.35
CA CYS A 28 -31.83 -1.79 -9.13
C CYS A 28 -30.68 -2.81 -9.23
N GLY A 29 -30.36 -3.47 -8.13
CA GLY A 29 -29.16 -4.28 -7.96
C GLY A 29 -27.90 -3.47 -8.27
N GLU A 30 -27.08 -3.99 -9.18
CA GLU A 30 -25.82 -3.36 -9.61
C GLU A 30 -25.98 -2.44 -10.83
N ARG A 31 -27.21 -2.07 -11.19
CA ARG A 31 -27.50 -1.31 -12.41
C ARG A 31 -28.29 -0.05 -12.12
N ILE A 32 -27.91 1.01 -12.81
CA ILE A 32 -28.73 2.23 -12.89
C ILE A 32 -29.98 1.90 -13.73
N ARG A 33 -31.16 2.00 -13.09
CA ARG A 33 -32.45 1.73 -13.71
C ARG A 33 -32.97 2.93 -14.49
N ALA A 34 -32.78 4.13 -13.94
CA ALA A 34 -33.23 5.40 -14.52
C ALA A 34 -32.41 6.57 -13.97
N VAL A 35 -32.27 7.62 -14.78
CA VAL A 35 -31.61 8.88 -14.43
C VAL A 35 -32.52 10.00 -14.91
N GLY A 36 -32.82 11.00 -14.07
CA GLY A 36 -33.84 11.99 -14.39
C GLY A 36 -33.97 13.06 -13.31
N GLU A 37 -35.20 13.43 -12.99
CA GLU A 37 -35.52 14.47 -12.03
C GLU A 37 -36.45 13.93 -10.94
N ASP A 38 -37.22 14.82 -10.31
CA ASP A 38 -38.08 14.48 -9.17
C ASP A 38 -39.23 13.51 -9.57
N ASP A 39 -39.48 13.31 -10.87
CA ASP A 39 -40.42 12.33 -11.40
C ASP A 39 -40.04 10.88 -11.05
N LEU A 40 -38.76 10.61 -10.81
CA LEU A 40 -38.28 9.28 -10.39
C LEU A 40 -38.77 8.88 -8.99
N ARG A 41 -39.30 9.80 -8.18
CA ARG A 41 -39.94 9.46 -6.89
C ARG A 41 -41.09 8.47 -7.05
N ALA A 42 -41.78 8.49 -8.19
CA ALA A 42 -42.84 7.54 -8.50
C ALA A 42 -42.35 6.09 -8.65
N LEU A 43 -41.04 5.87 -8.81
CA LEU A 43 -40.45 4.54 -8.90
C LEU A 43 -40.15 3.93 -7.52
N ALA A 44 -40.21 4.71 -6.45
CA ALA A 44 -40.02 4.20 -5.09
C ALA A 44 -41.17 3.27 -4.71
N GLY A 45 -40.83 2.10 -4.18
CA GLY A 45 -41.77 1.10 -3.71
C GLY A 45 -41.49 0.68 -2.26
N PRO A 46 -42.25 -0.29 -1.73
CA PRO A 46 -41.96 -0.88 -0.43
C PRO A 46 -40.53 -1.44 -0.40
N GLY A 47 -39.69 -0.92 0.51
CA GLY A 47 -38.30 -1.34 0.67
C GLY A 47 -37.27 -0.53 -0.12
N THR A 48 -37.67 0.44 -0.96
CA THR A 48 -36.72 1.37 -1.59
C THR A 48 -36.07 2.26 -0.54
N GLU A 49 -34.75 2.26 -0.48
CA GLU A 49 -33.99 3.26 0.26
C GLU A 49 -34.00 4.58 -0.53
N VAL A 50 -34.50 5.65 0.09
CA VAL A 50 -34.52 6.98 -0.54
C VAL A 50 -33.51 7.87 0.18
N VAL A 51 -32.53 8.39 -0.56
CA VAL A 51 -31.48 9.25 -0.05
C VAL A 51 -31.64 10.64 -0.65
N ASP A 52 -31.97 11.61 0.21
CA ASP A 52 -31.92 13.03 -0.14
C ASP A 52 -30.46 13.51 -0.12
N LEU A 53 -29.96 13.94 -1.28
CA LEU A 53 -28.58 14.38 -1.42
C LEU A 53 -28.37 15.82 -0.93
N GLU A 54 -29.42 16.58 -0.65
CA GLU A 54 -29.36 17.98 -0.17
C GLU A 54 -28.49 18.87 -1.06
N GLY A 55 -28.56 18.68 -2.37
CA GLY A 55 -27.76 19.39 -3.37
C GLY A 55 -26.31 18.91 -3.52
N ARG A 56 -25.91 17.83 -2.83
CA ARG A 56 -24.59 17.18 -3.01
C ARG A 56 -24.44 16.64 -4.43
N THR A 57 -23.18 16.46 -4.84
CA THR A 57 -22.81 16.05 -6.20
C THR A 57 -22.60 14.54 -6.28
N VAL A 58 -23.10 13.94 -7.35
CA VAL A 58 -22.82 12.54 -7.72
C VAL A 58 -22.03 12.54 -9.00
N LEU A 59 -20.90 11.83 -9.00
CA LEU A 59 -20.06 11.57 -10.16
C LEU A 59 -20.02 10.07 -10.41
N PRO A 60 -19.77 9.61 -11.66
CA PRO A 60 -19.36 8.23 -11.88
C PRO A 60 -18.11 7.93 -11.06
N GLY A 61 -18.03 6.70 -10.53
CA GLY A 61 -16.83 6.25 -9.85
C GLY A 61 -15.62 6.33 -10.77
N LEU A 62 -14.47 6.72 -10.21
CA LEU A 62 -13.26 6.89 -10.99
C LEU A 62 -12.70 5.52 -11.41
N THR A 63 -12.05 5.49 -12.57
CA THR A 63 -11.36 4.31 -13.09
C THR A 63 -9.89 4.63 -13.30
N ASP A 64 -9.00 3.85 -12.68
CA ASP A 64 -7.57 3.93 -12.99
C ASP A 64 -7.26 3.04 -14.20
N SER A 65 -6.82 3.65 -15.29
CA SER A 65 -6.54 2.94 -16.53
C SER A 65 -5.19 2.21 -16.56
N HIS A 66 -4.34 2.39 -15.55
CA HIS A 66 -3.02 1.76 -15.49
C HIS A 66 -2.52 1.66 -14.03
N LEU A 67 -2.72 0.49 -13.43
CA LEU A 67 -2.24 0.16 -12.09
C LEU A 67 -1.51 -1.19 -12.09
N HIS A 68 -0.58 -1.39 -11.15
CA HIS A 68 -0.07 -2.72 -10.80
C HIS A 68 -0.69 -3.13 -9.45
N LEU A 69 -1.81 -3.86 -9.49
CA LEU A 69 -2.63 -4.09 -8.30
C LEU A 69 -1.90 -4.94 -7.25
N SER A 70 -1.21 -5.99 -7.67
CA SER A 70 -0.38 -6.81 -6.77
C SER A 70 0.71 -5.99 -6.08
N TRP A 71 1.35 -5.08 -6.82
CA TRP A 71 2.42 -4.25 -6.28
C TRP A 71 1.88 -3.23 -5.28
N LEU A 72 0.74 -2.61 -5.58
CA LEU A 72 0.05 -1.74 -4.63
C LEU A 72 -0.31 -2.51 -3.36
N ALA A 73 -0.95 -3.67 -3.50
CA ALA A 73 -1.43 -4.47 -2.37
C ALA A 73 -0.30 -4.88 -1.42
N LEU A 74 0.78 -5.43 -1.99
CA LEU A 74 1.98 -5.82 -1.24
C LEU A 74 2.74 -4.60 -0.70
N GLY A 75 2.77 -3.50 -1.46
CA GLY A 75 3.37 -2.25 -1.05
C GLY A 75 2.69 -1.63 0.17
N LEU A 76 1.36 -1.70 0.26
CA LEU A 76 0.58 -1.27 1.42
C LEU A 76 0.84 -2.16 2.67
N GLN A 77 1.41 -3.35 2.49
CA GLN A 77 1.88 -4.18 3.59
C GLN A 77 3.27 -3.75 4.10
N GLN A 78 3.96 -2.83 3.45
CA GLN A 78 5.23 -2.32 3.98
C GLN A 78 5.00 -1.23 5.04
N VAL A 79 5.96 -1.05 5.93
CA VAL A 79 5.97 0.10 6.84
C VAL A 79 6.33 1.35 6.06
N ASP A 80 5.44 2.33 6.03
CA ASP A 80 5.73 3.65 5.47
C ASP A 80 6.53 4.49 6.48
N LEU A 81 7.80 4.74 6.13
CA LEU A 81 8.76 5.50 6.89
C LEU A 81 8.94 6.92 6.32
N THR A 82 8.14 7.30 5.33
CA THR A 82 8.15 8.65 4.78
C THR A 82 7.79 9.67 5.86
N GLY A 83 8.57 10.75 5.94
CA GLY A 83 8.33 11.85 6.87
C GLY A 83 8.57 11.53 8.35
N THR A 84 9.26 10.43 8.68
CA THR A 84 9.76 10.24 10.06
C THR A 84 10.74 11.35 10.42
N ALA A 85 10.52 12.04 11.54
CA ALA A 85 11.35 13.15 11.99
C ALA A 85 12.60 12.71 12.76
N SER A 86 12.67 11.44 13.17
CA SER A 86 13.86 10.87 13.80
C SER A 86 13.96 9.36 13.58
N ARG A 87 15.14 8.81 13.91
CA ARG A 87 15.36 7.36 13.95
C ARG A 87 14.44 6.67 14.95
N GLU A 88 14.17 7.28 16.09
CA GLU A 88 13.27 6.73 17.12
C GLU A 88 11.84 6.63 16.60
N GLU A 89 11.38 7.61 15.82
CA GLU A 89 10.06 7.53 15.17
C GLU A 89 10.03 6.42 14.11
N MET A 90 11.09 6.30 13.30
CA MET A 90 11.24 5.19 12.37
C MET A 90 11.13 3.83 13.09
N LEU A 91 11.87 3.65 14.19
CA LEU A 91 11.83 2.44 15.00
C LEU A 91 10.46 2.22 15.63
N ALA A 92 9.76 3.26 16.08
CA ALA A 92 8.41 3.14 16.63
C ALA A 92 7.40 2.62 15.58
N ARG A 93 7.46 3.13 14.34
CA ARG A 93 6.61 2.63 13.24
C ARG A 93 6.91 1.18 12.90
N VAL A 94 8.19 0.79 12.88
CA VAL A 94 8.60 -0.60 12.66
C VAL A 94 8.15 -1.50 13.82
N ALA A 95 8.31 -1.07 15.06
CA ALA A 95 7.88 -1.82 16.25
C ALA A 95 6.36 -2.06 16.24
N ALA A 96 5.56 -1.07 15.83
CA ALA A 96 4.12 -1.24 15.66
C ALA A 96 3.77 -2.32 14.63
N ARG A 97 4.56 -2.44 13.55
CA ARG A 97 4.40 -3.53 12.58
C ARG A 97 4.85 -4.88 13.14
N VAL A 98 5.99 -4.93 13.82
CA VAL A 98 6.51 -6.15 14.46
C VAL A 98 5.46 -6.75 15.39
N ALA A 99 4.79 -5.92 16.20
CA ALA A 99 3.78 -6.36 17.17
C ALA A 99 2.58 -7.12 16.57
N VAL A 100 2.30 -6.94 15.27
CA VAL A 100 1.20 -7.60 14.56
C VAL A 100 1.69 -8.58 13.48
N THR A 101 3.00 -8.78 13.36
CA THR A 101 3.60 -9.69 12.38
C THR A 101 3.91 -11.04 13.07
N PRO A 102 3.56 -12.19 12.48
CA PRO A 102 3.92 -13.50 13.04
C PRO A 102 5.44 -13.67 13.20
N ALA A 103 5.86 -14.30 14.29
CA ALA A 103 7.28 -14.49 14.62
C ALA A 103 8.04 -15.15 13.46
N GLY A 104 9.17 -14.56 13.08
CA GLY A 104 10.01 -15.05 11.97
C GLY A 104 9.55 -14.64 10.57
N GLU A 105 8.41 -13.97 10.41
CA GLU A 105 8.04 -13.35 9.13
C GLU A 105 8.79 -12.02 8.90
N TRP A 106 8.97 -11.68 7.63
CA TRP A 106 9.69 -10.49 7.21
C TRP A 106 8.91 -9.21 7.49
N VAL A 107 9.60 -8.24 8.11
CA VAL A 107 9.11 -6.86 8.23
C VAL A 107 9.83 -6.00 7.21
N LEU A 108 9.08 -5.55 6.21
CA LEU A 108 9.58 -4.71 5.12
C LEU A 108 9.11 -3.27 5.33
N GLY A 109 9.96 -2.30 5.01
CA GLY A 109 9.60 -0.90 5.08
C GLY A 109 10.37 -0.04 4.09
N ARG A 110 9.87 1.18 3.84
CA ARG A 110 10.49 2.10 2.90
C ARG A 110 10.26 3.55 3.28
N GLY A 111 11.20 4.42 2.90
CA GLY A 111 11.00 5.86 2.88
C GLY A 111 11.73 6.62 3.98
N TRP A 112 12.55 5.96 4.79
CA TRP A 112 13.37 6.64 5.79
C TRP A 112 14.40 7.55 5.12
N ASN A 113 14.69 8.69 5.75
CA ASN A 113 15.65 9.66 5.26
C ASN A 113 16.41 10.28 6.44
N GLN A 114 17.65 9.84 6.65
CA GLN A 114 18.48 10.34 7.74
C GLN A 114 18.78 11.85 7.60
N GLU A 115 18.76 12.41 6.39
CA GLU A 115 19.01 13.85 6.20
C GLU A 115 17.92 14.73 6.82
N GLU A 116 16.73 14.18 7.04
CA GLU A 116 15.62 14.86 7.71
C GLU A 116 15.72 14.75 9.25
N TRP A 117 16.63 13.94 9.78
CA TRP A 117 16.78 13.71 11.22
C TRP A 117 17.82 14.64 11.85
N PRO A 118 17.63 15.06 13.12
CA PRO A 118 18.56 15.96 13.80
C PRO A 118 20.01 15.48 13.87
N ASP A 119 20.25 14.18 14.05
CA ASP A 119 21.59 13.60 14.20
C ASP A 119 22.20 13.14 12.87
N ARG A 120 21.40 13.06 11.80
CA ARG A 120 21.74 12.56 10.47
C ARG A 120 22.43 11.19 10.47
N ARG A 121 22.18 10.38 11.50
CA ARG A 121 22.80 9.07 11.62
C ARG A 121 22.01 8.05 10.83
N PHE A 122 22.73 7.24 10.06
CA PHE A 122 22.15 6.06 9.46
C PHE A 122 21.67 5.09 10.54
N PRO A 123 20.51 4.43 10.34
CA PRO A 123 20.11 3.31 11.17
C PRO A 123 21.05 2.12 10.96
N THR A 124 21.11 1.25 11.96
CA THR A 124 21.99 0.07 12.00
C THR A 124 21.18 -1.21 12.27
N ALA A 125 21.80 -2.36 12.04
CA ALA A 125 21.25 -3.65 12.42
C ALA A 125 20.89 -3.69 13.92
N ALA A 126 21.75 -3.13 14.79
CA ALA A 126 21.52 -3.08 16.23
C ALA A 126 20.26 -2.28 16.60
N ASP A 127 19.97 -1.19 15.89
CA ASP A 127 18.74 -0.42 16.08
C ASP A 127 17.51 -1.31 15.81
N LEU A 128 17.54 -2.10 14.73
CA LEU A 128 16.45 -3.00 14.34
C LEU A 128 16.34 -4.22 15.26
N ASP A 129 17.47 -4.81 15.64
CA ASP A 129 17.52 -5.98 16.53
C ASP A 129 16.90 -5.67 17.90
N SER A 130 17.01 -4.42 18.36
CA SER A 130 16.44 -3.98 19.64
C SER A 130 14.90 -4.02 19.69
N ILE A 131 14.24 -3.88 18.54
CA ILE A 131 12.77 -3.85 18.42
C ILE A 131 12.20 -5.09 17.74
N ALA A 132 13.01 -5.88 17.05
CA ALA A 132 12.58 -6.98 16.20
C ALA A 132 13.48 -8.23 16.34
N PRO A 133 13.73 -8.74 17.55
CA PRO A 133 14.73 -9.79 17.77
C PRO A 133 14.39 -11.11 17.06
N GLU A 134 13.11 -11.38 16.80
CA GLU A 134 12.66 -12.62 16.15
C GLU A 134 12.40 -12.48 14.65
N HIS A 135 12.46 -11.25 14.11
CA HIS A 135 12.05 -10.95 12.74
C HIS A 135 13.23 -10.48 11.87
N PRO A 136 13.39 -10.99 10.65
CA PRO A 136 14.21 -10.32 9.66
C PRO A 136 13.53 -9.01 9.24
N VAL A 137 14.27 -7.91 9.33
CA VAL A 137 13.80 -6.57 8.97
C VAL A 137 14.64 -6.02 7.84
N LEU A 138 14.01 -5.45 6.81
CA LEU A 138 14.67 -4.76 5.70
C LEU A 138 13.95 -3.45 5.41
N LEU A 139 14.66 -2.33 5.56
CA LEU A 139 14.10 -1.00 5.36
C LEU A 139 14.87 -0.25 4.26
N VAL A 140 14.19 0.12 3.18
CA VAL A 140 14.80 0.84 2.05
C VAL A 140 14.70 2.35 2.25
N ALA A 141 15.82 3.06 2.04
CA ALA A 141 15.87 4.51 2.14
C ALA A 141 14.97 5.20 1.10
N ARG A 142 14.56 6.44 1.39
CA ARG A 142 13.83 7.30 0.46
C ARG A 142 14.57 7.48 -0.88
N SER A 143 15.90 7.55 -0.85
CA SER A 143 16.74 7.69 -2.05
C SER A 143 16.65 6.49 -2.99
N GLY A 144 16.31 5.30 -2.47
CA GLY A 144 16.42 4.04 -3.22
C GLY A 144 17.84 3.51 -3.38
N HIS A 145 18.86 4.21 -2.85
CA HIS A 145 20.29 3.88 -2.98
C HIS A 145 20.90 3.30 -1.70
N ALA A 146 20.09 3.10 -0.66
CA ALA A 146 20.49 2.47 0.57
C ALA A 146 19.37 1.59 1.15
N LEU A 147 19.75 0.54 1.87
CA LEU A 147 18.86 -0.16 2.80
C LEU A 147 19.57 -0.45 4.12
N VAL A 148 18.80 -0.58 5.19
CA VAL A 148 19.24 -1.16 6.46
C VAL A 148 18.57 -2.51 6.67
N ALA A 149 19.34 -3.50 7.08
CA ALA A 149 18.89 -4.86 7.37
C ALA A 149 19.24 -5.25 8.81
N SER A 150 18.33 -5.95 9.50
CA SER A 150 18.59 -6.51 10.83
C SER A 150 19.62 -7.64 10.75
N THR A 151 20.20 -8.04 11.88
CA THR A 151 21.14 -9.17 11.93
C THR A 151 20.49 -10.43 11.37
N ARG A 152 19.23 -10.68 11.73
CA ARG A 152 18.47 -11.83 11.25
C ARG A 152 18.17 -11.80 9.74
N ALA A 153 17.97 -10.62 9.16
CA ALA A 153 17.83 -10.47 7.70
C ALA A 153 19.16 -10.76 6.99
N MET A 154 20.28 -10.25 7.53
CA MET A 154 21.62 -10.54 7.03
C MET A 154 21.97 -12.03 7.11
N GLU A 155 21.61 -12.71 8.20
CA GLU A 155 21.78 -14.16 8.36
C GLU A 155 21.00 -14.95 7.29
N ARG A 156 19.74 -14.58 7.04
CA ARG A 156 18.92 -15.21 5.98
C ARG A 156 19.50 -15.00 4.59
N ALA A 157 20.15 -13.86 4.37
CA ALA A 157 20.87 -13.54 3.15
C ALA A 157 22.26 -14.20 3.04
N GLY A 158 22.72 -14.90 4.08
CA GLY A 158 24.05 -15.52 4.11
C GLY A 158 25.20 -14.51 4.17
N ILE A 159 24.92 -13.28 4.63
CA ILE A 159 25.95 -12.24 4.83
C ILE A 159 26.84 -12.64 6.00
N ARG A 160 28.14 -12.59 5.77
CA ARG A 160 29.18 -12.87 6.75
C ARG A 160 30.11 -11.67 6.89
N PRO A 161 30.92 -11.62 7.96
CA PRO A 161 31.95 -10.59 8.11
C PRO A 161 32.91 -10.51 6.92
N ASP A 162 33.16 -11.61 6.21
CA ASP A 162 34.06 -11.69 5.06
C ASP A 162 33.36 -11.54 3.70
N THR A 163 32.04 -11.31 3.65
CA THR A 163 31.31 -11.13 2.38
C THR A 163 31.90 -9.93 1.62
N PRO A 164 32.42 -10.12 0.40
CA PRO A 164 32.98 -9.02 -0.38
C PRO A 164 31.88 -8.07 -0.87
N ASP A 165 32.27 -6.83 -1.12
CA ASP A 165 31.42 -5.88 -1.83
C ASP A 165 31.19 -6.36 -3.27
N PRO A 166 29.96 -6.31 -3.79
CA PRO A 166 29.71 -6.59 -5.20
C PRO A 166 30.17 -5.42 -6.08
N PRO A 167 30.41 -5.63 -7.38
CA PRO A 167 30.62 -4.52 -8.31
C PRO A 167 29.48 -3.51 -8.21
N GLY A 168 29.80 -2.23 -8.08
CA GLY A 168 28.81 -1.16 -7.98
C GLY A 168 28.10 -1.05 -6.64
N GLY A 169 28.47 -1.84 -5.62
CA GLY A 169 27.84 -1.84 -4.30
C GLY A 169 28.85 -1.75 -3.16
N HIS A 170 28.37 -1.38 -1.97
CA HIS A 170 29.19 -1.35 -0.77
C HIS A 170 28.42 -1.83 0.47
N ILE A 171 29.01 -2.77 1.21
CA ILE A 171 28.53 -3.19 2.53
C ILE A 171 29.25 -2.33 3.57
N VAL A 172 28.50 -1.46 4.25
CA VAL A 172 29.08 -0.58 5.26
C VAL A 172 29.48 -1.40 6.48
N ARG A 173 30.72 -1.20 6.92
CA ARG A 173 31.33 -1.95 8.03
C ARG A 173 31.75 -1.02 9.15
N ASP A 174 31.67 -1.51 10.38
CA ASP A 174 32.19 -0.82 11.55
C ASP A 174 33.73 -0.88 11.62
N ALA A 175 34.32 -0.23 12.62
CA ALA A 175 35.78 -0.22 12.82
C ALA A 175 36.39 -1.63 13.06
N SER A 176 35.56 -2.63 13.41
CA SER A 176 35.99 -4.03 13.56
C SER A 176 35.81 -4.86 12.29
N GLY A 177 35.36 -4.24 11.20
CA GLY A 177 35.11 -4.89 9.91
C GLY A 177 33.77 -5.63 9.82
N ARG A 178 32.91 -5.53 10.83
CA ARG A 178 31.61 -6.21 10.84
C ARG A 178 30.57 -5.39 10.06
N PRO A 179 29.68 -6.02 9.27
CA PRO A 179 28.59 -5.32 8.59
C PRO A 179 27.73 -4.57 9.61
N THR A 180 27.44 -3.29 9.36
CA THR A 180 26.59 -2.47 10.24
C THR A 180 25.10 -2.72 10.01
N GLY A 181 24.74 -3.47 8.97
CA GLY A 181 23.39 -3.60 8.45
C GLY A 181 23.07 -2.63 7.32
N LEU A 182 23.92 -1.63 7.03
CA LEU A 182 23.72 -0.68 5.94
C LEU A 182 24.37 -1.18 4.65
N PHE A 183 23.57 -1.25 3.58
CA PHE A 183 23.99 -1.67 2.24
C PHE A 183 23.68 -0.57 1.24
N LEU A 184 24.66 -0.25 0.39
CA LEU A 184 24.57 0.82 -0.60
C LEU A 184 24.59 0.26 -2.02
N GLU A 185 23.80 0.89 -2.89
CA GLU A 185 23.76 0.59 -4.33
C GLU A 185 23.55 -0.92 -4.60
N ASP A 186 24.36 -1.55 -5.46
CA ASP A 186 24.17 -2.96 -5.84
C ASP A 186 24.32 -3.94 -4.67
N ALA A 187 24.93 -3.54 -3.54
CA ALA A 187 25.02 -4.38 -2.34
C ALA A 187 23.66 -4.61 -1.68
N MET A 188 22.68 -3.74 -1.94
CA MET A 188 21.30 -3.90 -1.47
C MET A 188 20.72 -5.24 -1.94
N ARG A 189 21.06 -5.68 -3.16
CA ARG A 189 20.55 -6.93 -3.75
C ARG A 189 20.92 -8.16 -2.95
N LEU A 190 22.07 -8.15 -2.27
CA LEU A 190 22.53 -9.28 -1.45
C LEU A 190 21.51 -9.65 -0.38
N VAL A 191 20.78 -8.67 0.18
CA VAL A 191 19.74 -8.91 1.19
C VAL A 191 18.35 -8.97 0.57
N GLN A 192 18.06 -8.15 -0.44
CA GLN A 192 16.75 -8.15 -1.12
C GLN A 192 16.41 -9.50 -1.75
N ASP A 193 17.40 -10.18 -2.34
CA ASP A 193 17.20 -11.48 -2.99
C ASP A 193 16.86 -12.61 -1.99
N ALA A 194 17.09 -12.38 -0.68
CA ALA A 194 16.71 -13.30 0.39
C ALA A 194 15.26 -13.13 0.86
N VAL A 195 14.58 -12.04 0.47
CA VAL A 195 13.16 -11.83 0.78
C VAL A 195 12.34 -12.82 -0.04
N PRO A 196 11.52 -13.68 0.58
CA PRO A 196 10.67 -14.61 -0.14
C PRO A 196 9.78 -13.88 -1.12
N ARG A 197 9.64 -14.45 -2.32
CA ARG A 197 8.60 -13.99 -3.24
C ARG A 197 7.24 -14.23 -2.59
N PRO A 198 6.34 -13.23 -2.61
CA PRO A 198 4.99 -13.42 -2.10
C PRO A 198 4.31 -14.54 -2.88
N ASP A 199 3.71 -15.48 -2.15
CA ASP A 199 2.86 -16.50 -2.73
C ASP A 199 1.44 -15.97 -2.96
N GLY A 200 0.58 -16.80 -3.58
CA GLY A 200 -0.81 -16.44 -3.84
C GLY A 200 -1.59 -16.12 -2.56
N GLU A 201 -1.30 -16.80 -1.45
CA GLU A 201 -1.99 -16.52 -0.18
C GLU A 201 -1.59 -15.17 0.42
N ALA A 202 -0.32 -14.80 0.35
CA ALA A 202 0.15 -13.49 0.78
C ALA A 202 -0.53 -12.37 -0.02
N LEU A 203 -0.69 -12.58 -1.34
CA LEU A 203 -1.42 -11.63 -2.18
C LEU A 203 -2.92 -11.58 -1.85
N ALA A 204 -3.58 -12.73 -1.68
CA ALA A 204 -4.98 -12.82 -1.30
C ALA A 204 -5.26 -12.10 0.03
N ARG A 205 -4.34 -12.17 0.99
CA ARG A 205 -4.42 -11.41 2.25
C ARG A 205 -4.22 -9.90 2.05
N ALA A 206 -3.38 -9.49 1.10
CA ALA A 206 -3.02 -8.09 0.86
C ALA A 206 -4.05 -7.32 0.01
N LEU A 207 -4.83 -8.02 -0.84
CA LEU A 207 -5.78 -7.41 -1.78
C LEU A 207 -6.94 -6.66 -1.10
N PRO A 208 -7.67 -7.20 -0.10
CA PRO A 208 -8.83 -6.50 0.47
C PRO A 208 -8.49 -5.13 1.09
N PRO A 209 -7.40 -4.97 1.88
CA PRO A 209 -6.97 -3.65 2.34
C PRO A 209 -6.66 -2.68 1.18
N ALA A 210 -6.09 -3.18 0.09
CA ALA A 210 -5.76 -2.38 -1.09
C ALA A 210 -7.01 -1.89 -1.85
N LEU A 211 -8.00 -2.77 -2.04
CA LEU A 211 -9.28 -2.42 -2.66
C LEU A 211 -10.05 -1.39 -1.83
N ASN A 212 -10.02 -1.53 -0.50
CA ASN A 212 -10.60 -0.54 0.42
C ASN A 212 -9.86 0.81 0.34
N TYR A 213 -8.53 0.78 0.23
CA TYR A 213 -7.73 1.99 0.02
C TYR A 213 -8.13 2.71 -1.28
N LEU A 214 -8.21 1.99 -2.40
CA LEU A 214 -8.64 2.53 -3.70
C LEU A 214 -10.07 3.10 -3.63
N SER A 215 -10.99 2.39 -2.99
CA SER A 215 -12.39 2.82 -2.82
C SER A 215 -12.50 4.14 -2.05
N ARG A 216 -11.65 4.36 -1.03
CA ARG A 216 -11.59 5.63 -0.30
C ARG A 216 -11.10 6.81 -1.14
N LEU A 217 -10.36 6.53 -2.20
CA LEU A 217 -9.94 7.54 -3.19
C LEU A 217 -11.00 7.78 -4.27
N GLY A 218 -12.14 7.07 -4.22
CA GLY A 218 -13.19 7.13 -5.23
C GLY A 218 -12.92 6.27 -6.47
N LEU A 219 -11.87 5.43 -6.45
CA LEU A 219 -11.58 4.47 -7.51
C LEU A 219 -12.48 3.24 -7.33
N THR A 220 -13.36 3.02 -8.29
CA THR A 220 -14.32 1.90 -8.30
C THR A 220 -13.99 0.83 -9.34
N ALA A 221 -13.05 1.13 -10.23
CA ALA A 221 -12.52 0.20 -11.22
C ALA A 221 -11.03 0.48 -11.47
N VAL A 222 -10.29 -0.56 -11.83
CA VAL A 222 -8.88 -0.46 -12.21
C VAL A 222 -8.59 -1.39 -13.39
N HIS A 223 -7.64 -0.99 -14.24
CA HIS A 223 -6.99 -1.89 -15.18
C HIS A 223 -5.65 -2.32 -14.59
N ASP A 224 -5.53 -3.61 -14.27
CA ASP A 224 -4.28 -4.18 -13.78
C ASP A 224 -3.35 -4.53 -14.94
N MET A 225 -2.13 -3.99 -14.88
CA MET A 225 -1.03 -4.22 -15.83
C MET A 225 0.01 -5.18 -15.24
N GLY A 226 -0.36 -5.91 -14.18
CA GLY A 226 0.39 -7.04 -13.64
C GLY A 226 0.22 -8.33 -14.46
N ASP A 227 0.77 -9.42 -13.92
CA ASP A 227 0.43 -10.76 -14.39
C ASP A 227 -0.94 -11.19 -13.84
N ARG A 228 -1.36 -12.43 -14.14
CA ARG A 228 -2.67 -12.93 -13.70
C ARG A 228 -2.80 -13.16 -12.19
N THR A 229 -1.74 -12.96 -11.42
CA THR A 229 -1.71 -13.33 -10.00
C THR A 229 -2.76 -12.58 -9.19
N ALA A 230 -3.01 -11.29 -9.48
CA ALA A 230 -4.06 -10.52 -8.78
C ALA A 230 -5.49 -11.01 -9.08
N LEU A 231 -5.70 -11.60 -10.26
CA LEU A 231 -7.01 -12.14 -10.66
C LEU A 231 -7.27 -13.53 -10.07
N GLU A 232 -6.20 -14.27 -9.79
CA GLU A 232 -6.24 -15.67 -9.35
C GLU A 232 -6.17 -15.84 -7.81
N ALA A 233 -5.81 -14.77 -7.09
CA ALA A 233 -5.74 -14.70 -5.63
C ALA A 233 -7.09 -14.35 -4.99
#